data_AF-A0A7X5DBB7-F1
#
_entry.id   AF-A0A7X5DBB7-F1
#
_cell.length_a   1.000
_cell.length_b   1.000
_cell.length_c   1.000
_cell.angle_alpha   90.00
_cell.angle_beta   90.00
_cell.angle_gamma   90.00
#
_symmetry.space_group_name_H-M   'P 1'
#
loop_
_entity.id
_entity.type
_entity.pdbx_description
1 polymer ?
#
loop_
_entity_poly.entity_id
_entity_poly.type
_entity_poly.pdbx_seq_one_letter_code
_entity_poly.pdbx_strand_id
1 'polypeptide(L)' 'MVSDAQKRASAKYDRQNMTQRVVRFSPREADMLAHLDAQPNKAGYLKALIRADMEGRVSW' A
#
# COMPACT_ATOMS: atom_id res chain seq x y z
N MET A 1 0.26 -17.83 -17.76
CA MET A 1 1.64 -17.31 -17.84
C MET A 1 1.56 -15.87 -18.36
N VAL A 2 2.11 -14.89 -17.64
CA VAL A 2 2.09 -13.48 -18.07
C VAL A 2 3.16 -13.29 -19.15
N SER A 3 2.78 -12.77 -20.32
CA SER A 3 3.72 -12.53 -21.42
C SER A 3 4.62 -11.32 -21.14
N ASP A 4 5.78 -11.26 -21.81
CA ASP A 4 6.66 -10.10 -21.69
C ASP A 4 5.99 -8.80 -22.15
N ALA A 5 5.07 -8.89 -23.12
CA ALA A 5 4.26 -7.76 -23.54
C ALA A 5 3.35 -7.25 -22.39
N GLN A 6 2.72 -8.16 -21.65
CA GLN A 6 1.88 -7.80 -20.50
C GLN A 6 2.70 -7.18 -19.37
N LYS A 7 3.90 -7.70 -19.07
CA LYS A 7 4.80 -7.11 -18.07
C LYS A 7 5.21 -5.68 -18.43
N ARG A 8 5.58 -5.44 -19.69
CA ARG A 8 5.93 -4.09 -20.18
C ARG A 8 4.74 -3.14 -20.12
N ALA A 9 3.54 -3.61 -20.44
CA ALA A 9 2.32 -2.82 -20.35
C ALA A 9 2.02 -2.39 -18.91
N SER A 10 2.10 -3.32 -17.94
CA SER A 10 1.92 -3.00 -16.52
C SER A 10 2.96 -1.99 -16.03
N ALA A 11 4.25 -2.21 -16.33
CA ALA A 11 5.30 -1.30 -15.93
C ALA A 11 5.13 0.12 -16.53
N LYS A 12 4.66 0.21 -17.78
CA LYS A 12 4.34 1.50 -18.42
C LYS A 12 3.18 2.19 -17.70
N TYR A 13 2.10 1.47 -17.40
CA TYR A 13 0.96 2.01 -16.68
C TYR A 13 1.35 2.51 -15.30
N ASP A 14 2.10 1.70 -14.55
CA ASP A 14 2.56 2.04 -13.20
C ASP A 14 3.42 3.31 -13.22
N ARG A 15 4.37 3.40 -14.16
CA ARG A 15 5.23 4.59 -14.31
C ARG A 15 4.44 5.86 -14.64
N GLN A 16 3.36 5.74 -15.41
CA GLN A 16 2.61 6.90 -15.91
C GLN A 16 1.49 7.35 -14.97
N ASN A 17 0.88 6.42 -14.23
CA ASN A 17 -0.37 6.67 -13.50
C ASN A 17 -0.27 6.46 -11.99
N MET A 18 0.79 5.79 -11.51
CA MET A 18 0.92 5.43 -10.10
C MET A 18 2.01 6.25 -9.42
N THR A 19 1.72 6.75 -8.22
CA THR A 19 2.72 7.38 -7.36
C THR A 19 3.00 6.47 -6.16
N GLN A 20 4.27 6.09 -5.98
CA GLN A 20 4.70 5.30 -4.83
C GLN A 20 5.12 6.21 -3.68
N ARG A 21 4.66 5.88 -2.47
CA ARG A 21 5.13 6.49 -1.21
C ARG A 21 5.70 5.39 -0.33
N VAL A 22 6.84 5.67 0.30
CA VAL A 22 7.56 4.71 1.16
C VAL A 22 7.48 5.19 2.60
N VAL A 23 7.03 4.31 3.49
CA VAL A 23 7.00 4.51 4.94
C VAL A 23 8.05 3.58 5.54
N ARG A 24 8.88 4.10 6.44
CA ARG A 24 9.90 3.32 7.15
C ARG A 24 9.44 3.08 8.58
N PHE A 25 9.63 1.86 9.06
CA PHE A 25 9.40 1.48 10.45
C PHE A 25 10.75 1.28 11.13
N SER A 26 10.93 1.86 12.30
CA SER A 26 12.08 1.62 13.16
C SER A 26 11.89 0.33 13.98
N PRO A 27 12.95 -0.21 14.61
CA PRO A 27 12.82 -1.37 15.49
C PRO A 27 11.85 -1.16 16.68
N ARG A 28 11.58 0.08 17.07
CA ARG A 28 10.61 0.41 18.13
C ARG A 28 9.15 0.29 17.69
N GLU A 29 8.94 0.20 16.38
CA GLU A 29 7.62 0.11 15.73
C GLU A 29 7.41 -1.29 15.13
N ALA A 30 8.15 -2.28 15.64
CA ALA A 30 8.11 -3.65 15.15
C ALA A 30 6.73 -4.29 15.33
N ASP A 31 6.00 -3.90 16.36
CA ASP A 31 4.61 -4.28 16.60
C ASP A 31 3.67 -3.72 15.52
N MET A 32 3.81 -2.45 15.13
CA MET A 32 3.04 -1.84 14.04
C MET A 32 3.34 -2.51 12.70
N LEU A 33 4.62 -2.81 12.43
CA LEU A 33 5.00 -3.53 11.23
C LEU A 33 4.42 -4.95 11.22
N ALA A 34 4.49 -5.68 12.35
CA ALA A 34 3.90 -7.01 12.47
C ALA A 34 2.37 -6.99 12.27
N HIS A 35 1.68 -5.98 12.79
CA HIS A 35 0.23 -5.81 12.59
C HIS A 35 -0.11 -5.56 11.11
N LEU A 36 0.67 -4.71 10.42
CA LEU A 36 0.51 -4.51 8.98
C LEU A 36 0.81 -5.81 8.21
N ASP A 37 1.82 -6.56 8.63
CA ASP A 37 2.24 -7.79 8.00
C ASP A 37 1.21 -8.91 8.10
N ALA A 38 0.46 -8.96 9.20
CA ALA A 38 -0.66 -9.87 9.40
C ALA A 38 -1.86 -9.61 8.46
N GLN A 39 -1.94 -8.43 7.83
CA GLN A 39 -3.06 -8.13 6.92
C GLN A 39 -2.92 -8.90 5.60
N PRO A 40 -3.99 -9.57 5.12
CA PRO A 40 -3.97 -10.31 3.86
C PRO A 40 -3.74 -9.39 2.65
N ASN A 41 -4.12 -8.11 2.76
CA ASN A 41 -3.84 -7.08 1.76
C ASN A 41 -3.40 -5.77 2.43
N LYS A 42 -2.10 -5.59 2.58
CA LYS A 42 -1.45 -4.40 3.18
C LYS A 42 -1.85 -3.09 2.49
N ALA A 43 -1.77 -3.06 1.17
CA ALA A 43 -2.09 -1.87 0.40
C ALA A 43 -3.59 -1.51 0.50
N GLY A 44 -4.46 -2.52 0.50
CA GLY A 44 -5.89 -2.34 0.72
C GLY A 44 -6.21 -1.81 2.12
N TYR A 45 -5.59 -2.40 3.14
CA TYR A 45 -5.71 -1.96 4.53
C TYR A 45 -5.32 -0.48 4.71
N LEU A 46 -4.15 -0.09 4.23
CA LEU A 46 -3.70 1.31 4.30
C LEU A 46 -4.64 2.27 3.55
N LYS A 47 -5.08 1.89 2.34
CA LYS A 47 -6.04 2.72 1.57
C LYS A 47 -7.40 2.84 2.25
N ALA A 48 -7.86 1.80 2.93
CA ALA A 48 -9.10 1.82 3.69
C ALA A 48 -9.01 2.76 4.90
N LEU A 49 -7.87 2.75 5.62
CA LEU A 49 -7.61 3.68 6.71
C LEU A 49 -7.57 5.14 6.22
N ILE A 50 -6.84 5.42 5.14
CA ILE A 50 -6.79 6.77 4.55
C ILE A 50 -8.20 7.23 4.15
N ARG A 51 -9.00 6.35 3.53
CA ARG A 51 -10.37 6.69 3.16
C ARG A 51 -11.26 6.95 4.38
N ALA A 52 -11.12 6.14 5.43
CA ALA A 52 -11.85 6.35 6.67
C ALA A 52 -11.49 7.67 7.35
N ASP A 53 -10.20 8.02 7.35
CA ASP A 53 -9.70 9.30 7.86
C ASP A 53 -10.26 10.49 7.07
N MET A 54 -10.20 10.44 5.73
CA MET A 54 -10.81 11.45 4.86
C MET A 54 -12.32 11.64 5.10
N GLU A 55 -13.02 10.58 5.47
CA GLU A 55 -14.47 10.59 5.77
C GLU A 55 -14.78 10.96 7.23
N GLY A 56 -13.77 11.30 8.04
CA GLY A 56 -13.94 11.65 9.46
C GLY A 56 -14.34 10.45 10.34
N ARG A 57 -14.15 9.23 9.85
CA ARG A 57 -14.45 7.98 10.59
C ARG A 57 -13.28 7.50 11.45
N VAL A 58 -12.17 8.23 11.45
CA VAL A 58 -11.05 8.00 12.34
C VAL A 58 -10.94 9.19 13.28
N SER A 59 -10.90 8.92 14.58
CA SER A 59 -10.56 9.90 15.61
C SER A 59 -9.16 9.57 16.11
N TRP A 60 -8.23 10.48 15.92
CA TRP A 60 -6.86 10.38 16.42
C TRP A 60 -6.73 11.11 17.75
#